data_AF-A0A0M3HW55-F1
#
_entry.id   AF-A0A0M3HW55-F1
#
_cell.length_a   1.000
_cell.length_b   1.000
_cell.length_c   1.000
_cell.angle_alpha   90.00
_cell.angle_beta   90.00
_cell.angle_gamma   90.00
#
_symmetry.space_group_name_H-M   'P 1'
#
loop_
_entity.id
_entity.type
_entity.pdbx_description
1 polymer ?
#
loop_
_entity_poly.entity_id
_entity_poly.type
_entity_poly.pdbx_seq_one_letter_code
_entity_poly.pdbx_strand_id
1 'polypeptide(L)'
;MPSVFDFLPDVLLAVVGLLGFIRTGHFLDAFAAMAALLEEDVEELYAEVGLFIQERWEEDFAALDVRARGQQYFGIQKPDKYSRLFLVCRLAHCRVSEREFETVAAWKKHVALARTHLEDAFCGNCGHYLIVPPETEAANIKAFLTAHKKERCVGASKTIIQRRRAEVTRLEGLMRTTSHILVPG
;
A
#
# COMPACT_ATOMS: atom_id res chain seq x y z
N MET A 1 12.30 -28.67 -16.64
CA MET A 1 11.46 -27.89 -15.69
C MET A 1 10.37 -27.24 -16.52
N PRO A 2 9.09 -27.41 -16.17
CA PRO A 2 8.02 -26.75 -16.91
C PRO A 2 8.19 -25.24 -16.80
N SER A 3 8.08 -24.55 -17.93
CA SER A 3 8.20 -23.11 -18.02
C SER A 3 6.89 -22.44 -17.57
N VAL A 4 6.94 -21.17 -17.16
CA VAL A 4 5.72 -20.39 -16.84
C VAL A 4 4.75 -20.36 -18.03
N PHE A 5 5.26 -20.50 -19.26
CA PHE A 5 4.44 -20.58 -20.48
C PHE A 5 3.68 -21.90 -20.62
N ASP A 6 4.10 -22.96 -19.92
CA ASP A 6 3.46 -24.27 -19.98
C ASP A 6 2.14 -24.27 -19.18
N PHE A 7 2.02 -23.37 -18.20
CA PHE A 7 0.80 -23.17 -17.39
C PHE A 7 -0.02 -21.96 -17.83
N LEU A 8 0.55 -21.12 -18.70
CA LEU A 8 -0.08 -19.87 -19.13
C LEU A 8 -1.47 -20.08 -19.78
N PRO A 9 -1.71 -21.10 -20.62
CA PRO A 9 -3.03 -21.35 -21.18
C PRO A 9 -4.07 -21.67 -20.11
N ASP A 10 -3.71 -22.51 -19.13
CA ASP A 10 -4.60 -22.94 -18.05
C ASP A 10 -4.87 -21.80 -17.06
N VAL A 11 -3.84 -21.00 -16.74
CA VAL A 11 -3.97 -19.79 -15.92
C VAL A 11 -4.86 -18.76 -16.62
N LEU A 12 -4.70 -18.55 -17.93
CA LEU A 12 -5.57 -17.64 -18.69
C LEU A 12 -7.01 -18.16 -18.75
N LEU A 13 -7.22 -19.47 -18.92
CA LEU A 13 -8.56 -20.06 -18.89
C LEU A 13 -9.21 -19.89 -17.52
N ALA A 14 -8.47 -20.13 -16.44
CA ALA A 14 -8.92 -19.93 -15.07
C ALA A 14 -9.27 -18.46 -14.82
N VAL A 15 -8.42 -17.52 -15.21
CA VAL A 15 -8.67 -16.07 -15.08
C VAL A 15 -9.91 -15.65 -15.88
N VAL A 16 -10.06 -16.10 -17.12
CA VAL A 16 -11.24 -15.79 -17.95
C VAL A 16 -12.51 -16.40 -17.37
N GLY A 17 -12.45 -17.63 -16.86
CA GLY A 17 -13.55 -18.28 -16.15
C GLY A 17 -13.98 -17.50 -14.92
N LEU A 18 -13.03 -17.11 -14.08
CA LEU A 18 -13.27 -16.30 -12.89
C LEU A 18 -13.85 -14.92 -13.22
N LEU A 19 -13.31 -14.25 -14.23
CA LEU A 19 -13.85 -12.97 -14.69
C LEU A 19 -15.29 -13.14 -15.23
N GLY A 20 -15.59 -14.27 -15.87
CA GLY A 20 -16.94 -14.64 -16.28
C GLY A 20 -17.90 -14.80 -15.11
N PHE A 21 -17.48 -15.54 -14.07
CA PHE A 21 -18.25 -15.75 -12.84
C PHE A 21 -18.49 -14.46 -12.03
N ILE A 22 -17.50 -13.56 -11.99
CA ILE A 22 -17.65 -12.24 -11.37
C ILE A 22 -18.63 -11.37 -12.18
N ARG A 23 -18.55 -11.41 -13.52
CA ARG A 23 -19.38 -10.59 -14.41
C ARG A 23 -20.85 -11.00 -14.43
N THR A 24 -21.18 -12.26 -14.14
CA THR A 24 -22.57 -12.72 -13.98
C THR A 24 -23.16 -12.38 -12.60
N GLY A 25 -22.38 -11.76 -11.70
CA GLY A 25 -22.86 -11.15 -10.47
C GLY A 25 -23.14 -12.12 -9.32
N HIS A 26 -22.70 -13.37 -9.42
CA HIS A 26 -22.94 -14.40 -8.41
C HIS A 26 -21.85 -14.47 -7.31
N PHE A 27 -20.68 -13.87 -7.56
CA PHE A 27 -19.54 -13.92 -6.64
C PHE A 27 -18.91 -12.54 -6.46
N LEU A 28 -18.47 -12.25 -5.24
CA LEU A 28 -17.96 -10.93 -4.83
C LEU A 28 -16.64 -10.57 -5.51
N ASP A 29 -15.77 -11.57 -5.70
CA ASP A 29 -14.43 -11.43 -6.26
C ASP A 29 -13.92 -12.79 -6.77
N ALA A 30 -12.66 -12.80 -7.23
CA ALA A 30 -12.02 -13.98 -7.78
C ALA A 30 -11.80 -15.10 -6.74
N PHE A 31 -11.58 -14.77 -5.46
CA PHE A 31 -11.36 -15.78 -4.43
C PHE A 31 -12.68 -16.44 -4.03
N ALA A 32 -13.77 -15.68 -3.94
CA ALA A 32 -15.11 -16.22 -3.72
C ALA A 32 -15.56 -17.12 -4.88
N ALA A 33 -15.25 -16.74 -6.12
CA ALA A 33 -15.52 -17.57 -7.30
C ALA A 33 -14.63 -18.82 -7.34
N MET A 34 -13.36 -18.73 -6.93
CA MET A 34 -12.44 -19.87 -6.82
C MET A 34 -12.86 -20.86 -5.74
N ALA A 35 -13.19 -20.39 -4.53
CA ALA A 35 -13.65 -21.26 -3.44
C ALA A 35 -14.89 -22.05 -3.87
N ALA A 36 -15.86 -21.39 -4.50
CA ALA A 36 -17.05 -22.04 -5.03
C ALA A 36 -16.74 -23.04 -6.16
N LEU A 37 -15.73 -22.78 -6.99
CA LEU A 37 -15.28 -23.69 -8.05
C LEU A 37 -14.54 -24.91 -7.50
N LEU A 38 -13.77 -24.73 -6.42
CA LEU A 38 -12.98 -25.77 -5.77
C LEU A 38 -13.79 -26.56 -4.72
N GLU A 39 -15.05 -26.18 -4.48
CA GLU A 39 -15.87 -26.70 -3.38
C GLU A 39 -15.21 -26.53 -2.00
N GLU A 40 -14.38 -25.50 -1.88
CA GLU A 40 -13.67 -25.13 -0.65
C GLU A 40 -14.44 -24.07 0.12
N ASP A 41 -14.20 -24.04 1.43
CA ASP A 41 -14.70 -22.96 2.27
C ASP A 41 -13.96 -21.66 1.93
N VAL A 42 -14.72 -20.63 1.58
CA VAL A 42 -14.15 -19.35 1.15
C VAL A 42 -13.37 -18.66 2.28
N GLU A 43 -13.72 -18.92 3.54
CA GLU A 43 -13.00 -18.37 4.70
C GLU A 43 -11.65 -19.04 4.88
N GLU A 44 -11.60 -20.36 4.70
CA GLU A 44 -10.37 -21.14 4.74
C GLU A 44 -9.42 -20.70 3.61
N LEU A 45 -9.94 -20.54 2.39
CA LEU A 45 -9.15 -20.03 1.26
C LEU A 45 -8.60 -18.62 1.52
N TYR A 46 -9.40 -17.72 2.11
CA TYR A 46 -8.92 -16.38 2.48
C TYR A 46 -7.83 -16.42 3.55
N ALA A 47 -7.98 -17.28 4.55
CA ALA A 47 -6.98 -17.45 5.61
C ALA A 47 -5.67 -18.00 5.06
N GLU A 48 -5.74 -19.02 4.21
CA GLU A 48 -4.57 -19.64 3.56
C GLU A 48 -3.85 -18.67 2.63
N VAL A 49 -4.58 -17.96 1.78
CA VAL A 49 -3.99 -16.92 0.90
C VAL A 49 -3.35 -15.82 1.74
N GLY A 50 -4.01 -15.41 2.84
CA GLY A 50 -3.47 -14.44 3.79
C GLY A 50 -2.15 -14.89 4.39
N LEU A 51 -2.06 -16.14 4.89
CA LEU A 51 -0.84 -16.72 5.43
C LEU A 51 0.24 -16.88 4.36
N PHE A 52 -0.11 -17.34 3.17
CA PHE A 52 0.82 -17.50 2.05
C PHE A 52 1.47 -16.17 1.65
N ILE A 53 0.67 -15.10 1.55
CA ILE A 53 1.19 -13.75 1.27
C ILE A 53 2.10 -13.28 2.41
N GLN A 54 1.78 -13.62 3.67
CA GLN A 54 2.59 -13.23 4.82
C GLN A 54 3.93 -13.95 4.84
N GLU A 55 3.94 -15.27 4.68
CA GLU A 55 5.14 -16.10 4.73
C GLU A 55 6.09 -15.80 3.56
N ARG A 56 5.54 -15.48 2.38
CA ARG A 56 6.33 -15.25 1.17
C ARG A 56 6.46 -13.77 0.79
N TRP A 57 6.15 -12.87 1.73
CA TRP A 57 6.13 -11.44 1.48
C TRP A 57 7.45 -10.93 0.89
N GLU A 58 8.56 -11.18 1.60
CA GLU A 58 9.89 -10.68 1.20
C GLU A 58 10.40 -11.33 -0.10
N GLU A 59 10.06 -12.60 -0.33
CA GLU A 59 10.58 -13.38 -1.45
C GLU A 59 9.84 -13.09 -2.76
N ASP A 60 8.50 -13.01 -2.70
CA ASP A 60 7.66 -13.04 -3.91
C ASP A 60 6.83 -11.77 -4.11
N PHE A 61 6.40 -11.11 -3.03
CA PHE A 61 5.40 -10.04 -3.09
C PHE A 61 5.97 -8.64 -2.90
N ALA A 62 7.09 -8.49 -2.21
CA ALA A 62 7.74 -7.20 -1.97
C ALA A 62 8.10 -6.49 -3.29
N ALA A 63 8.48 -7.26 -4.32
CA ALA A 63 8.75 -6.74 -5.66
C ALA A 63 7.49 -6.20 -6.38
N LEU A 64 6.31 -6.77 -6.06
CA LEU A 64 5.01 -6.32 -6.58
C LEU A 64 4.52 -5.07 -5.86
N ASP A 65 5.04 -4.80 -4.66
CA ASP A 65 4.86 -3.52 -4.00
C ASP A 65 5.83 -2.47 -4.56
N VAL A 66 5.57 -2.06 -5.80
CA VAL A 66 6.34 -1.07 -6.58
C VAL A 66 6.48 0.29 -5.87
N ARG A 67 5.76 0.48 -4.76
CA ARG A 67 5.80 1.70 -3.95
C ARG A 67 6.26 1.44 -2.51
N ALA A 68 6.84 0.29 -2.20
CA ALA A 68 7.39 -0.10 -0.89
C ALA A 68 6.53 0.38 0.31
N ARG A 69 5.21 0.22 0.15
CA ARG A 69 4.18 0.50 1.15
C ARG A 69 4.26 -0.49 2.33
N GLY A 70 4.76 -1.69 2.10
CA GLY A 70 4.93 -2.75 3.08
C GLY A 70 3.65 -3.54 3.35
N GLN A 71 3.83 -4.69 4.00
CA GLN A 71 2.80 -5.68 4.36
C GLN A 71 1.62 -5.09 5.16
N GLN A 72 1.87 -4.01 5.91
CA GLN A 72 0.92 -3.27 6.75
C GLN A 72 -0.28 -2.66 5.99
N TYR A 73 -0.28 -2.67 4.66
CA TYR A 73 -1.38 -2.19 3.81
C TYR A 73 -2.31 -3.29 3.30
N PHE A 74 -1.92 -4.55 3.45
CA PHE A 74 -2.68 -5.71 2.96
C PHE A 74 -3.22 -6.47 4.17
N GLY A 75 -4.33 -6.00 4.71
CA GLY A 75 -5.11 -6.71 5.72
C GLY A 75 -6.48 -7.05 5.18
N ILE A 76 -6.74 -8.33 4.94
CA ILE A 76 -8.10 -8.86 4.81
C ILE A 76 -8.48 -9.31 6.23
N GLN A 77 -9.51 -8.70 6.82
CA GLN A 77 -9.98 -9.12 8.14
C GLN A 77 -11.50 -9.39 8.14
N LYS A 78 -11.80 -10.62 8.59
CA LYS A 78 -13.07 -11.32 8.87
C LYS A 78 -14.37 -10.81 8.21
N PRO A 79 -15.13 -11.71 7.56
CA PRO A 79 -16.50 -11.42 7.17
C PRO A 79 -17.43 -11.66 8.35
N ASP A 80 -18.22 -10.64 8.68
CA ASP A 80 -19.58 -10.85 9.14
C ASP A 80 -20.50 -10.85 7.90
N LYS A 81 -21.70 -11.41 8.06
CA LYS A 81 -22.81 -11.72 7.14
C LYS A 81 -23.19 -10.65 6.10
N TYR A 82 -22.54 -9.49 6.12
CA TYR A 82 -22.55 -8.42 5.12
C TYR A 82 -21.11 -8.01 4.82
N SER A 83 -20.39 -8.83 4.06
CA SER A 83 -18.96 -8.72 3.75
C SER A 83 -18.59 -7.36 3.14
N ARG A 84 -18.14 -6.43 3.99
CA ARG A 84 -17.46 -5.20 3.56
C ARG A 84 -15.98 -5.36 3.87
N LEU A 85 -15.12 -5.18 2.88
CA LEU A 85 -13.68 -5.07 3.10
C LEU A 85 -13.39 -3.78 3.87
N PHE A 86 -12.86 -3.91 5.08
CA PHE A 86 -12.40 -2.78 5.89
C PHE A 86 -10.88 -2.78 6.00
N LEU A 87 -10.28 -1.59 5.98
CA LEU A 87 -8.86 -1.41 6.27
C LEU A 87 -8.69 -1.16 7.77
N VAL A 88 -7.70 -1.77 8.39
CA VAL A 88 -7.34 -1.51 9.79
C VAL A 88 -5.98 -0.80 9.87
N CYS A 89 -5.74 -0.01 10.91
CA CYS A 89 -4.47 0.70 11.08
C CYS A 89 -3.50 -0.06 11.99
N ARG A 90 -2.67 -0.94 11.42
CA ARG A 90 -1.67 -1.71 12.17
C ARG A 90 -0.31 -1.04 12.30
N LEU A 91 -0.25 0.28 12.13
CA LEU A 91 1.00 1.02 12.33
C LEU A 91 1.41 0.97 13.81
N ALA A 92 2.73 0.93 14.06
CA ALA A 92 3.27 0.97 15.41
C ALA A 92 2.72 2.19 16.18
N HIS A 93 2.53 2.02 17.50
CA HIS A 93 2.06 3.07 18.40
C HIS A 93 0.71 3.72 18.03
N CYS A 94 -0.08 3.12 17.11
CA CYS A 94 -1.44 3.53 16.83
C CYS A 94 -2.32 3.34 18.08
N ARG A 95 -2.85 4.43 18.64
CA ARG A 95 -3.79 4.36 19.78
C ARG A 95 -5.16 3.79 19.42
N VAL A 96 -5.41 3.51 18.15
CA VAL A 96 -6.67 2.97 17.61
C VAL A 96 -6.38 1.91 16.55
N SER A 97 -5.49 0.96 16.87
CA SER A 97 -4.97 -0.01 15.91
C SER A 97 -6.06 -0.89 15.26
N GLU A 98 -7.13 -1.16 16.00
CA GLU A 98 -8.27 -1.97 15.55
C GLU A 98 -9.37 -1.12 14.89
N ARG A 99 -9.13 0.16 14.60
CA ARG A 99 -10.13 0.99 13.92
C ARG A 99 -10.23 0.59 12.45
N GLU A 100 -11.45 0.24 12.06
CA GLU A 100 -11.84 -0.06 10.70
C GLU A 100 -12.08 1.22 9.88
N PHE A 101 -11.68 1.17 8.61
CA PHE A 101 -11.86 2.23 7.62
C PHE A 101 -12.44 1.64 6.34
N GLU A 102 -13.59 2.16 5.91
CA GLU A 102 -14.26 1.73 4.67
C GLU A 102 -13.48 2.08 3.40
N THR A 103 -12.54 3.05 3.46
CA THR A 103 -11.76 3.47 2.28
C THR A 103 -10.31 3.78 2.62
N VAL A 104 -9.41 3.58 1.65
CA VAL A 104 -7.99 3.99 1.74
C VAL A 104 -7.88 5.49 2.02
N ALA A 105 -8.80 6.31 1.51
CA ALA A 105 -8.82 7.74 1.77
C ALA A 105 -9.12 8.07 3.23
N ALA A 106 -10.07 7.36 3.85
CA ALA A 106 -10.38 7.50 5.27
C ALA A 106 -9.22 7.05 6.15
N TRP A 107 -8.59 5.92 5.81
CA TRP A 107 -7.39 5.44 6.47
C TRP A 107 -6.23 6.45 6.36
N LYS A 108 -5.96 6.99 5.18
CA LYS A 108 -4.92 8.02 4.97
C LYS A 108 -5.17 9.28 5.80
N LYS A 109 -6.43 9.71 5.93
CA LYS A 109 -6.80 10.83 6.81
C LYS A 109 -6.49 10.52 8.27
N HIS A 110 -6.79 9.31 8.73
CA HIS A 110 -6.41 8.87 10.07
C HIS A 110 -4.89 8.93 10.26
N VAL A 111 -4.12 8.35 9.34
CA VAL A 111 -2.65 8.35 9.42
C VAL A 111 -2.08 9.76 9.45
N ALA A 112 -2.61 10.66 8.62
CA ALA A 112 -2.10 12.04 8.54
C ALA A 112 -2.43 12.90 9.76
N LEU A 113 -3.52 12.60 10.48
CA LEU A 113 -4.03 13.40 11.59
C LEU A 113 -3.66 12.83 12.97
N ALA A 114 -3.46 11.51 13.07
CA ALA A 114 -3.06 10.89 14.32
C ALA A 114 -1.61 11.28 14.65
N ARG A 115 -1.45 11.98 15.79
CA ARG A 115 -0.16 12.48 16.26
C ARG A 115 0.87 11.37 16.47
N THR A 116 0.41 10.17 16.85
CA THR A 116 1.28 9.01 17.08
C THR A 116 2.07 8.61 15.85
N HIS A 117 1.48 8.66 14.65
CA HIS A 117 2.17 8.31 13.42
C HIS A 117 3.15 9.40 12.95
N LEU A 118 2.96 10.64 13.41
CA LEU A 118 3.89 11.74 13.14
C LEU A 118 5.16 11.64 13.98
N GLU A 119 5.05 11.02 15.16
CA GLU A 119 6.18 10.76 16.07
C GLU A 119 7.00 9.56 15.59
N ASP A 120 6.40 8.59 14.89
CA ASP A 120 7.10 7.42 14.35
C ASP A 120 7.74 7.65 12.96
N ALA A 121 7.82 8.89 12.50
CA ALA A 121 8.39 9.24 11.19
C ALA A 121 7.70 8.54 9.99
N PHE A 122 6.44 8.14 10.11
CA PHE A 122 5.69 7.50 9.04
C PHE A 122 5.01 8.51 8.12
N CYS A 123 5.21 8.38 6.80
CA CYS A 123 4.58 9.24 5.81
C CYS A 123 3.34 8.57 5.20
N GLY A 124 2.14 8.95 5.66
CA GLY A 124 0.87 8.44 5.11
C GLY A 124 0.60 8.74 3.62
N ASN A 125 1.38 9.63 2.98
CA ASN A 125 1.24 9.91 1.54
C ASN A 125 1.87 8.80 0.68
N CYS A 126 3.11 8.41 1.01
CA CYS A 126 3.85 7.40 0.28
C CYS A 126 3.84 6.03 0.94
N GLY A 127 3.52 5.95 2.23
CA GLY A 127 3.49 4.73 3.03
C GLY A 127 4.85 4.24 3.54
N HIS A 128 5.84 5.12 3.61
CA HIS A 128 7.18 4.77 4.08
C HIS A 128 7.52 5.43 5.41
N TYR A 129 8.33 4.74 6.20
CA TYR A 129 9.08 5.33 7.30
C TYR A 129 10.26 6.13 6.77
N LEU A 130 10.47 7.32 7.33
CA LEU A 130 11.63 8.14 7.01
C LEU A 130 12.82 7.67 7.84
N ILE A 131 14.00 7.63 7.22
CA ILE A 131 15.25 7.54 7.95
C ILE A 131 15.50 8.90 8.61
N VAL A 132 15.39 8.96 9.93
CA VAL A 132 15.67 10.13 10.76
C VAL A 132 16.87 9.81 11.64
N PRO A 133 17.80 10.75 11.88
CA PRO A 133 18.90 10.51 12.82
C PRO A 133 18.36 10.08 14.19
N PRO A 134 18.97 9.08 14.86
CA PRO A 134 18.45 8.53 16.11
C PRO A 134 18.41 9.57 17.25
N GLU A 135 19.26 10.59 17.19
CA GLU A 135 19.32 11.72 18.12
C GLU A 135 18.15 12.73 17.93
N THR A 136 17.31 12.54 16.91
CA THR A 136 16.27 13.50 16.54
C THR A 136 15.12 13.45 17.54
N GLU A 137 14.93 14.54 18.27
CA GLU A 137 13.77 14.70 19.15
C GLU A 137 12.46 14.51 18.37
N ALA A 138 11.46 13.89 19.00
CA ALA A 138 10.15 13.64 18.39
C ALA A 138 9.49 14.92 17.83
N ALA A 139 9.73 16.07 18.47
CA ALA A 139 9.26 17.38 18.02
C ALA A 139 9.80 17.77 16.62
N ASN A 140 11.00 17.29 16.27
CA ASN A 140 11.69 17.59 15.02
C ASN A 140 11.36 16.61 13.89
N ILE A 141 10.84 15.42 14.19
CA ILE A 141 10.42 14.41 13.19
C ILE A 141 9.37 15.00 12.22
N LYS A 142 8.48 15.86 12.72
CA LYS A 142 7.53 16.59 11.89
C LYS A 142 8.19 17.45 10.81
N ALA A 143 9.36 18.04 11.10
CA ALA A 143 10.11 18.83 10.13
C ALA A 143 10.65 17.93 9.01
N PHE A 144 11.21 16.76 9.36
CA PHE A 144 11.63 15.76 8.37
C PHE A 144 10.47 15.26 7.51
N LEU A 145 9.32 14.95 8.11
CA LEU A 145 8.11 14.57 7.37
C LEU A 145 7.62 15.68 6.43
N THR A 146 7.69 16.93 6.87
CA THR A 146 7.30 18.10 6.06
C THR A 146 8.25 18.27 4.88
N ALA A 147 9.56 18.23 5.12
CA ALA A 147 10.59 18.33 4.09
C ALA A 147 10.44 17.18 3.08
N HIS A 148 10.30 15.94 3.56
CA HIS A 148 10.04 14.78 2.72
C HIS A 148 8.80 14.97 1.85
N LYS A 149 7.64 15.34 2.42
CA LYS A 149 6.40 15.57 1.64
C LYS A 149 6.61 16.62 0.54
N LYS A 150 7.32 17.69 0.85
CA LYS A 150 7.60 18.79 -0.07
C LYS A 150 8.58 18.40 -1.18
N GLU A 151 9.64 17.65 -0.85
CA GLU A 151 10.82 17.54 -1.70
C GLU A 151 11.04 16.13 -2.25
N ARG A 152 10.72 15.07 -1.49
CA ARG A 152 11.16 13.70 -1.80
C ARG A 152 10.05 12.64 -1.86
N CYS A 153 8.86 12.94 -1.35
CA CYS A 153 7.76 11.99 -1.30
C CYS A 153 7.34 11.53 -2.70
N VAL A 154 7.37 10.22 -2.95
CA VAL A 154 6.91 9.59 -4.20
C VAL A 154 5.38 9.58 -4.33
N GLY A 155 4.67 9.55 -3.20
CA GLY A 155 3.21 9.69 -3.14
C GLY A 155 2.72 11.14 -3.18
N ALA A 156 3.56 12.08 -3.64
CA ALA A 156 3.20 13.50 -3.70
C ALA A 156 2.14 13.77 -4.78
N SER A 157 1.32 14.80 -4.57
CA SER A 157 0.31 15.20 -5.56
C SER A 157 0.96 15.78 -6.81
N LYS A 158 0.22 15.77 -7.94
CA LYS A 158 0.67 16.38 -9.20
C LYS A 158 1.10 17.84 -9.01
N THR A 159 0.36 18.61 -8.20
CA THR A 159 0.69 20.01 -7.87
C THR A 159 2.04 20.15 -7.16
N ILE A 160 2.34 19.26 -6.20
CA ILE A 160 3.65 19.25 -5.53
C ILE A 160 4.74 18.90 -6.53
N ILE A 161 4.54 17.88 -7.37
CA ILE A 161 5.52 17.47 -8.39
C ILE A 161 5.79 18.61 -9.37
N GLN A 162 4.76 19.32 -9.83
CA GLN A 162 4.92 20.47 -10.71
C GLN A 162 5.69 21.62 -10.03
N ARG A 163 5.42 21.87 -8.74
CA ARG A 163 6.18 22.84 -7.96
C ARG A 163 7.65 22.42 -7.82
N ARG A 164 7.94 21.12 -7.63
CA ARG A 164 9.31 20.60 -7.62
C ARG A 164 10.02 20.83 -8.95
N ARG A 165 9.35 20.56 -10.09
CA ARG A 165 9.90 20.85 -11.43
C ARG A 165 10.27 22.32 -11.59
N ALA A 166 9.35 23.23 -11.24
CA ALA A 166 9.61 24.67 -11.30
C ALA A 166 10.78 25.10 -10.40
N GLU A 167 10.86 24.54 -9.19
CA GLU A 167 11.93 24.85 -8.26
C GLU A 167 13.29 24.31 -8.73
N VAL A 168 13.33 23.10 -9.30
CA VAL A 168 14.54 22.54 -9.92
C VAL A 168 15.03 23.45 -11.05
N THR A 169 14.15 23.80 -11.99
CA THR A 169 14.50 24.72 -13.09
C THR A 169 15.02 26.07 -12.58
N ARG A 170 14.39 26.63 -11.54
CA ARG A 170 14.83 27.89 -10.92
C ARG A 170 16.21 27.78 -10.28
N LEU A 171 16.47 26.70 -9.54
CA LEU A 171 17.74 26.47 -8.85
C LEU A 171 18.88 26.17 -9.82
N GLU A 172 18.60 25.39 -10.88
CA GLU A 172 19.55 25.13 -11.96
C GLU A 172 19.95 26.43 -12.67
N GLY A 173 19.00 27.32 -12.96
CA GLY A 173 19.27 28.65 -13.51
C GLY A 173 20.13 29.54 -12.60
N LEU A 174 20.16 29.26 -11.29
CA LEU A 174 21.01 29.93 -10.30
C LEU A 174 22.31 29.16 -10.00
N MET A 175 22.61 28.09 -10.74
CA MET A 175 23.75 27.18 -10.50
C MET A 175 23.79 26.62 -9.07
N ARG A 176 22.61 26.35 -8.49
CA ARG A 176 22.47 25.76 -7.14
C ARG A 176 22.14 24.28 -7.22
N THR A 177 22.53 23.54 -6.18
CA THR A 177 22.31 22.10 -6.06
C THR A 177 20.82 21.76 -5.91
N THR A 178 20.36 20.76 -6.67
CA THR A 178 18.96 20.28 -6.69
C THR A 178 18.79 18.85 -6.18
N SER A 179 19.87 18.16 -5.78
CA SER A 179 19.88 16.74 -5.36
C SER A 179 18.94 16.38 -4.20
N HIS A 180 18.54 17.38 -3.41
CA HIS A 180 17.58 17.21 -2.32
C HIS A 180 16.13 17.08 -2.83
N ILE A 181 15.82 17.52 -4.06
CA ILE A 181 14.48 17.49 -4.66
C ILE A 181 14.34 16.28 -5.60
N LEU A 182 13.36 15.42 -5.34
CA LEU A 182 12.99 14.31 -6.23
C LEU A 182 11.87 14.72 -7.19
N VAL A 183 12.20 14.75 -8.48
CA VAL A 183 11.22 14.86 -9.57
C VAL A 183 11.16 13.50 -10.29
N PRO A 184 10.04 12.76 -10.21
CA PRO A 184 9.85 11.56 -11.01
C PRO A 184 9.89 11.90 -12.51
N GLY A 185 10.57 11.03 -13.27
CA GLY A 185 10.59 11.06 -14.75
C GLY A 185 9.18 10.96 -15.33
#